data_AF-A0A7S0S124-F1
#
_entry.id   AF-A0A7S0S124-F1
#
_cell.length_a   1.000
_cell.length_b   1.000
_cell.length_c   1.000
_cell.angle_alpha   90.00
_cell.angle_beta   90.00
_cell.angle_gamma   90.00
#
_symmetry.space_group_name_H-M   'P 1'
#
loop_
_entity.id
_entity.type
_entity.pdbx_description
1 polymer ?
#
loop_
_entity_poly.entity_id
_entity_poly.type
_entity_poly.pdbx_seq_one_letter_code
_entity_poly.pdbx_strand_id
1 'polypeptide(L)'
;VSSTNYLIKFSLTMQADTGAPSTSGRAAEQDIDVKKLSQDKIKQLMNSDPRFITRLISQLDKQMHSMMRQKQTRQQQIDADKKEIAQIENTLKTHVRANLDQLNANIKHKTELRDNLRKQLAEQTKNLKDMQADAAKLIQNARTVTGKLFKQTAAQRLEEARGFSTQTPTTTLLRKGSTGSSPRKP
;
A
#
# COMPACT_ATOMS: atom_id res chain seq x y z
N VAL A 1 21.75 -6.62 -10.85
CA VAL A 1 21.64 -5.81 -12.07
C VAL A 1 21.54 -4.35 -11.62
N SER A 2 22.66 -3.74 -11.21
CA SER A 2 23.53 -2.87 -12.02
C SER A 2 22.76 -1.84 -12.84
N SER A 3 22.79 -0.57 -12.41
CA SER A 3 22.66 0.66 -13.22
C SER A 3 22.57 1.86 -12.26
N THR A 4 23.71 2.45 -11.90
CA THR A 4 24.33 3.64 -12.52
C THR A 4 23.71 4.96 -12.05
N ASN A 5 24.50 5.61 -11.19
CA ASN A 5 24.51 7.02 -10.84
C ASN A 5 24.02 7.96 -11.96
N TYR A 6 23.03 8.80 -11.67
CA TYR A 6 22.88 10.10 -12.33
C TYR A 6 22.85 11.19 -11.25
N LEU A 7 24.05 11.59 -10.86
CA LEU A 7 24.33 12.91 -10.30
C LEU A 7 23.98 13.94 -11.39
N ILE A 8 22.81 14.55 -11.32
CA ILE A 8 22.51 15.75 -12.10
C ILE A 8 23.25 16.90 -11.41
N LYS A 9 24.50 17.11 -11.84
CA LYS A 9 25.24 18.34 -11.56
C LYS A 9 24.54 19.48 -12.31
N PHE A 10 23.72 20.25 -11.61
CA PHE A 10 23.27 21.57 -12.07
C PHE A 10 24.48 22.52 -11.98
N SER A 11 25.31 22.56 -13.03
CA SER A 11 26.24 23.67 -13.22
C SER A 11 25.47 24.84 -13.83
N LEU A 12 24.93 25.69 -12.96
CA LEU A 12 24.49 27.03 -13.34
C LEU A 12 25.77 27.87 -13.57
N THR A 13 26.38 27.74 -14.76
CA THR A 13 27.28 28.76 -15.26
C THR A 13 26.41 29.95 -15.64
N MET A 14 26.07 30.76 -14.64
CA MET A 14 25.82 32.17 -14.88
C MET A 14 27.10 32.70 -15.53
N GLN A 15 27.09 32.86 -16.85
CA GLN A 15 27.89 33.91 -17.46
C GLN A 15 27.32 35.22 -16.92
N ALA A 16 27.83 35.61 -15.76
CA ALA A 16 28.01 37.02 -15.47
C ALA A 16 28.84 37.52 -16.66
N ASP A 17 28.17 38.23 -17.56
CA ASP A 17 28.83 39.09 -18.52
C ASP A 17 29.50 40.18 -17.68
N THR A 18 30.72 39.84 -17.30
CA THR A 18 31.67 40.71 -16.64
C THR A 18 31.82 41.91 -17.55
N GLY A 19 31.40 43.07 -17.04
CA GLY A 19 31.81 44.35 -17.58
C GLY A 19 33.34 44.42 -17.56
N ALA A 20 33.95 44.02 -18.67
CA ALA A 20 35.32 44.35 -19.00
C ALA A 20 35.29 45.59 -19.89
N PRO A 21 36.05 46.65 -19.57
CA PRO A 21 36.05 47.89 -20.33
C PRO A 21 36.75 47.66 -21.66
N SER A 22 36.00 47.68 -22.76
CA SER A 22 36.60 47.74 -24.10
C SER A 22 37.18 49.14 -24.32
N THR A 23 38.42 49.33 -23.93
CA THR A 23 39.26 50.44 -24.39
C THR A 23 39.65 50.18 -25.86
N SER A 24 38.76 50.57 -26.78
CA SER A 24 39.15 50.83 -28.17
C SER A 24 38.55 52.16 -28.57
N GLY A 25 39.43 53.16 -28.73
CA GLY A 25 39.08 54.55 -29.01
C GLY A 25 38.13 54.68 -30.19
N ARG A 26 36.88 55.02 -29.89
CA ARG A 26 35.90 55.55 -30.84
C ARG A 26 35.05 56.51 -30.04
N ALA A 27 34.97 57.75 -30.52
CA ALA A 27 34.31 58.87 -29.86
C ALA A 27 33.01 58.43 -29.17
N ALA A 28 32.83 58.87 -27.93
CA ALA A 28 31.68 58.57 -27.08
C ALA A 28 30.36 58.83 -27.84
N GLU A 29 29.80 57.78 -28.45
CA GLU A 29 28.38 57.74 -28.77
C GLU A 29 27.68 57.63 -27.43
N GLN A 30 27.24 58.77 -26.90
CA GLN A 30 26.33 58.78 -25.77
C GLN A 30 25.13 57.92 -26.16
N ASP A 31 24.89 56.84 -25.42
CA ASP A 31 23.65 56.08 -25.54
C ASP A 31 22.51 56.96 -25.03
N ILE A 32 21.90 57.68 -25.96
CA ILE A 32 20.79 58.59 -25.71
C ILE A 32 19.54 57.74 -25.48
N ASP A 33 19.08 57.65 -24.24
CA ASP A 33 17.84 56.94 -23.87
C ASP A 33 16.62 57.70 -24.41
N VAL A 34 16.26 57.41 -25.67
CA VAL A 34 15.26 58.11 -26.49
C VAL A 34 13.89 58.21 -25.80
N LYS A 35 13.53 57.22 -24.97
CA LYS A 35 12.26 57.22 -24.22
C LYS A 35 12.16 58.34 -23.19
N LYS A 36 13.28 58.99 -22.85
CA LYS A 36 13.37 60.06 -21.85
C LYS A 36 13.62 61.45 -22.44
N LEU A 37 13.72 61.62 -23.77
CA LEU A 37 13.90 62.95 -24.36
C LEU A 37 12.57 63.62 -24.74
N SER A 38 12.44 64.88 -24.35
CA SER A 38 11.35 65.75 -24.79
C SER A 38 11.49 66.11 -26.28
N GLN A 39 10.35 66.34 -26.95
CA GLN A 39 10.32 66.70 -28.38
C GLN A 39 11.22 67.89 -28.73
N ASP A 40 11.32 68.89 -27.85
CA ASP A 40 12.12 70.09 -28.10
C ASP A 40 13.63 69.80 -28.08
N LYS A 41 14.05 68.86 -27.23
CA LYS A 41 15.45 68.44 -27.12
C LYS A 41 15.87 67.58 -28.33
N ILE A 42 14.93 66.81 -28.89
CA ILE A 42 15.11 66.06 -30.14
C ILE A 42 15.30 67.02 -31.32
N LYS A 43 14.50 68.10 -31.41
CA LYS A 43 14.63 69.12 -32.46
C LYS A 43 15.97 69.87 -32.37
N GLN A 44 16.44 70.20 -31.17
CA GLN A 44 17.76 70.83 -30.98
C GLN A 44 18.90 69.90 -31.39
N LEU A 45 18.84 68.62 -31.04
CA LEU A 45 19.86 67.63 -31.41
C LEU A 45 19.88 67.33 -32.91
N MET A 46 18.73 67.37 -33.59
CA MET A 46 18.65 67.28 -35.06
C MET A 46 19.34 68.45 -35.76
N ASN A 47 19.17 69.68 -35.25
CA ASN A 47 19.76 70.87 -35.88
C ASN A 47 21.26 71.01 -35.63
N SER A 48 21.76 70.44 -34.52
CA SER A 48 23.17 70.53 -34.12
C SER A 48 24.02 69.36 -34.61
N ASP A 49 23.42 68.19 -34.86
CA ASP A 49 24.12 67.02 -35.35
C ASP A 49 23.41 66.40 -36.56
N PRO A 50 23.94 66.61 -37.79
CA PRO A 50 23.30 66.13 -39.02
C PRO A 50 23.29 64.59 -39.14
N ARG A 51 24.02 63.86 -38.28
CA ARG A 51 24.02 62.37 -38.24
C ARG A 51 23.22 61.81 -37.07
N PHE A 52 22.58 62.65 -36.26
CA PHE A 52 21.80 62.25 -35.09
C PHE A 52 20.70 61.23 -35.41
N ILE A 53 19.93 61.48 -36.48
CA ILE A 53 18.85 60.57 -36.93
C ILE A 53 19.40 59.20 -37.32
N THR A 54 20.55 59.13 -38.00
CA THR A 54 21.18 57.86 -38.39
C THR A 54 21.62 57.04 -37.17
N ARG A 55 22.17 57.69 -36.14
CA ARG A 55 22.54 57.00 -34.88
C ARG A 55 21.31 56.52 -34.12
N LEU A 56 20.26 57.32 -34.10
CA LEU A 56 18.99 56.98 -33.45
C LEU A 56 18.35 55.73 -34.07
N ILE A 57 18.30 55.68 -35.41
CA ILE A 57 17.82 54.52 -36.16
C ILE A 57 18.67 53.28 -35.83
N SER A 58 20.00 53.42 -35.84
CA SER A 58 20.92 52.32 -35.51
C SER A 58 20.72 51.80 -34.08
N GLN A 59 20.45 52.66 -33.10
CA GLN A 59 20.14 52.26 -31.71
C GLN A 59 18.81 51.51 -31.62
N LEU A 60 17.77 51.98 -32.31
CA LEU A 60 16.48 51.30 -32.37
C LEU A 60 16.60 49.92 -33.04
N ASP A 61 17.38 49.79 -34.10
CA ASP A 61 17.64 48.51 -34.76
C ASP A 61 18.38 47.52 -33.83
N LYS A 62 19.39 47.99 -33.09
CA LYS A 62 20.09 47.19 -32.08
C LYS A 62 19.13 46.71 -30.98
N GLN A 63 18.26 47.60 -30.48
CA GLN A 63 17.24 47.25 -29.49
C GLN A 63 16.23 46.25 -30.04
N MET A 64 15.76 46.45 -31.28
CA MET A 64 14.83 45.53 -31.95
C MET A 64 15.46 44.14 -32.13
N HIS A 65 16.70 44.06 -32.61
CA HIS A 65 17.41 42.79 -32.75
C HIS A 65 17.62 42.08 -31.42
N SER A 66 17.96 42.82 -30.36
CA SER A 66 18.07 42.28 -29.00
C SER A 66 16.74 41.69 -28.53
N MET A 67 15.63 42.42 -28.69
CA MET A 67 14.30 41.94 -28.32
C MET A 67 13.85 40.74 -29.17
N MET A 68 14.15 40.73 -30.48
CA MET A 68 13.84 39.60 -31.34
C MET A 68 14.59 38.34 -30.93
N ARG A 69 15.89 38.44 -30.62
CA ARG A 69 16.67 37.31 -30.10
C ARG A 69 16.11 36.82 -28.78
N GLN A 70 15.80 37.73 -27.84
CA GLN A 70 15.23 37.35 -26.56
C GLN A 70 13.87 36.65 -26.71
N LYS A 71 13.01 37.16 -27.60
CA LYS A 71 11.74 36.52 -27.95
C LYS A 71 11.97 35.12 -28.52
N GLN A 72 12.91 34.97 -29.44
CA GLN A 72 13.24 33.69 -30.06
C GLN A 72 13.76 32.67 -29.03
N THR A 73 14.67 33.08 -28.15
CA THR A 73 15.19 32.22 -27.07
C THR A 73 14.08 31.78 -26.12
N ARG A 74 13.20 32.71 -25.69
CA ARG A 74 12.06 32.37 -24.84
C ARG A 74 11.09 31.43 -25.56
N GLN A 75 10.86 31.63 -26.85
CA GLN A 75 9.99 30.74 -27.63
C GLN A 75 10.57 29.32 -27.73
N GLN A 76 11.88 29.21 -28.00
CA GLN A 76 12.58 27.92 -28.02
C GLN A 76 12.51 27.23 -26.65
N GLN A 77 12.64 27.99 -25.55
CA GLN A 77 12.48 27.44 -24.21
C GLN A 77 11.07 26.90 -23.99
N ILE A 78 10.02 27.67 -24.35
CA ILE A 78 8.63 27.22 -24.24
C ILE A 78 8.40 25.93 -25.03
N ASP A 79 8.97 25.83 -26.23
CA ASP A 79 8.80 24.65 -27.08
C ASP A 79 9.59 23.44 -26.55
N ALA A 80 10.72 23.66 -25.87
CA ALA A 80 11.45 22.62 -25.14
C ALA A 80 10.67 22.14 -23.91
N ASP A 81 10.18 23.06 -23.07
CA ASP A 81 9.39 22.76 -21.88
C ASP A 81 8.12 21.99 -22.23
N LYS A 82 7.44 22.34 -23.34
CA LYS A 82 6.28 21.59 -23.85
C LYS A 82 6.62 20.14 -24.18
N LYS A 83 7.79 19.88 -24.77
CA LYS A 83 8.23 18.51 -25.07
C LYS A 83 8.55 17.74 -23.79
N GLU A 84 9.17 18.38 -22.80
CA GLU A 84 9.46 17.77 -21.51
C GLU A 84 8.16 17.41 -20.76
N ILE A 85 7.18 18.33 -20.72
CA ILE A 85 5.86 18.07 -20.13
C ILE A 85 5.21 16.85 -20.80
N ALA A 86 5.23 16.76 -22.13
CA ALA A 86 4.65 15.62 -22.84
C ALA A 86 5.36 14.29 -22.50
N GLN A 87 6.68 14.30 -22.31
CA GLN A 87 7.44 13.12 -21.87
C GLN A 87 7.08 12.71 -20.44
N ILE A 88 6.95 13.67 -19.53
CA ILE A 88 6.53 13.44 -18.14
C ILE A 88 5.11 12.85 -18.12
N GLU A 89 4.17 13.41 -18.88
CA GLU A 89 2.81 12.90 -18.99
C GLU A 89 2.76 11.45 -19.49
N ASN A 90 3.58 11.13 -20.50
CA ASN A 90 3.67 9.77 -21.02
C ASN A 90 4.22 8.81 -19.95
N THR A 91 5.24 9.22 -19.19
CA THR A 91 5.83 8.42 -18.10
C THR A 91 4.81 8.19 -16.98
N LEU A 92 4.06 9.22 -16.59
CA LEU A 92 2.99 9.11 -15.59
C LEU A 92 1.89 8.14 -16.04
N LYS A 93 1.51 8.19 -17.32
CA LYS A 93 0.46 7.33 -17.87
C LYS A 93 0.89 5.88 -17.99
N THR A 94 2.10 5.63 -18.50
CA THR A 94 2.59 4.27 -18.81
C THR A 94 3.08 3.53 -17.58
N HIS A 95 3.84 4.18 -16.71
CA HIS A 95 4.50 3.51 -15.59
C HIS A 95 3.81 3.76 -14.27
N VAL A 96 3.51 5.01 -13.93
CA VAL A 96 3.01 5.34 -12.58
C VAL A 96 1.57 4.88 -12.39
N ARG A 97 0.66 5.26 -13.29
CA ARG A 97 -0.76 4.88 -13.18
C ARG A 97 -0.96 3.36 -13.31
N ALA A 98 -0.33 2.72 -14.30
CA ALA A 98 -0.43 1.28 -14.48
C ALA A 98 0.08 0.50 -13.26
N ASN A 99 1.21 0.91 -12.67
CA ASN A 99 1.73 0.28 -11.47
C ASN A 99 0.81 0.49 -10.25
N LEU A 100 0.19 1.68 -10.12
CA LEU A 100 -0.78 1.94 -9.06
C LEU A 100 -2.03 1.06 -9.20
N ASP A 101 -2.54 0.89 -10.42
CA ASP A 101 -3.70 0.03 -10.68
C ASP A 101 -3.38 -1.44 -10.35
N GLN A 102 -2.19 -1.91 -10.74
CA GLN A 102 -1.71 -3.24 -10.37
C GLN A 102 -1.55 -3.41 -8.86
N LEU A 103 -0.98 -2.42 -8.17
CA LEU A 103 -0.85 -2.44 -6.71
C LEU A 103 -2.22 -2.50 -6.03
N ASN A 104 -3.19 -1.71 -6.50
CA ASN A 104 -4.55 -1.72 -5.97
C ASN A 104 -5.25 -3.07 -6.19
N ALA A 105 -5.10 -3.67 -7.38
CA ALA A 105 -5.61 -5.02 -7.65
C ALA A 105 -4.97 -6.07 -6.72
N ASN A 106 -3.67 -5.99 -6.51
CA ASN A 106 -2.93 -6.88 -5.60
C ASN A 106 -3.38 -6.71 -4.13
N ILE A 107 -3.61 -5.48 -3.67
CA ILE A 107 -4.13 -5.18 -2.32
C ILE A 107 -5.52 -5.80 -2.15
N LYS A 108 -6.40 -5.63 -3.14
CA LYS A 108 -7.75 -6.20 -3.12
C LYS A 108 -7.68 -7.72 -3.03
N HIS A 109 -6.91 -8.36 -3.91
CA HIS A 109 -6.72 -9.82 -3.90
C HIS A 109 -6.17 -10.33 -2.56
N LYS A 110 -5.15 -9.66 -1.99
CA LYS A 110 -4.59 -10.03 -0.68
C LYS A 110 -5.60 -9.84 0.46
N THR A 111 -6.46 -8.83 0.37
CA THR A 111 -7.52 -8.58 1.36
C THR A 111 -8.57 -9.68 1.31
N GLU A 112 -9.02 -10.06 0.12
CA GLU A 112 -9.94 -11.19 -0.08
C GLU A 112 -9.35 -12.50 0.43
N LEU A 113 -8.07 -12.78 0.13
CA LEU A 113 -7.37 -13.96 0.66
C LEU A 113 -7.31 -13.95 2.18
N ARG A 114 -6.95 -12.82 2.80
CA ARG A 114 -6.90 -12.67 4.25
C ARG A 114 -8.26 -12.94 4.88
N ASP A 115 -9.33 -12.41 4.29
CA ASP A 115 -10.68 -12.55 4.84
C ASP A 115 -11.21 -13.99 4.68
N ASN A 116 -10.84 -14.67 3.58
CA ASN A 116 -11.11 -16.11 3.41
C ASN A 116 -10.36 -16.96 4.44
N LEU A 117 -9.07 -16.69 4.68
CA LEU A 117 -8.30 -17.39 5.71
C LEU A 117 -8.87 -17.17 7.12
N ARG A 118 -9.34 -15.95 7.42
CA ARG A 118 -10.03 -15.65 8.69
C ARG A 118 -11.30 -16.48 8.86
N LYS A 119 -12.11 -16.65 7.81
CA LYS A 119 -13.29 -17.51 7.83
C LYS A 119 -12.93 -18.97 8.08
N GLN A 120 -11.91 -19.48 7.37
CA GLN A 120 -11.42 -20.85 7.57
C GLN A 120 -10.92 -21.09 9.00
N LEU A 121 -10.16 -20.14 9.57
CA LEU A 121 -9.70 -20.23 10.95
C LEU A 121 -10.85 -20.22 11.96
N ALA A 122 -11.87 -19.38 11.73
CA ALA A 122 -13.06 -19.36 12.58
C ALA A 122 -13.82 -20.69 12.54
N GLU A 123 -13.97 -21.28 11.35
CA GLU A 123 -14.60 -22.58 11.16
C GLU A 123 -13.80 -23.71 11.81
N GLN A 124 -12.48 -23.75 11.61
CA GLN A 124 -11.60 -24.71 12.28
C GLN A 124 -11.65 -24.58 13.80
N THR A 125 -11.69 -23.35 14.33
CA THR A 125 -11.83 -23.09 15.77
C THR A 125 -13.15 -23.62 16.31
N LYS A 126 -14.25 -23.45 15.54
CA LYS A 126 -15.55 -24.01 15.90
C LYS A 126 -15.50 -25.54 15.93
N ASN A 127 -14.98 -26.17 14.87
CA ASN A 127 -14.85 -27.62 14.79
C ASN A 127 -14.00 -28.20 15.93
N LEU A 128 -12.91 -27.52 16.31
CA LEU A 128 -12.09 -27.91 17.46
C LEU A 128 -12.89 -27.88 18.78
N LYS A 129 -13.70 -26.85 18.99
CA LYS A 129 -14.57 -26.76 20.18
C LYS A 129 -15.63 -27.85 20.20
N ASP A 130 -16.23 -28.13 19.06
CA ASP A 130 -17.24 -29.18 18.93
C ASP A 130 -16.62 -30.56 19.22
N MET A 131 -15.45 -30.86 18.64
CA MET A 131 -14.70 -32.08 18.93
C MET A 131 -14.28 -32.19 20.41
N GLN A 132 -13.88 -31.07 21.03
CA GLN A 132 -13.56 -31.06 22.46
C GLN A 132 -14.78 -31.38 23.32
N ALA A 133 -15.95 -30.83 22.98
CA ALA A 133 -17.20 -31.10 23.68
C ALA A 133 -17.62 -32.56 23.52
N ASP A 134 -17.49 -33.13 22.33
CA ASP A 134 -17.82 -34.53 22.06
C ASP A 134 -16.85 -35.50 22.75
N ALA A 135 -15.55 -35.18 22.77
CA ALA A 135 -14.57 -35.93 23.55
C ALA A 135 -14.90 -35.92 25.05
N ALA A 136 -15.29 -34.76 25.60
CA ALA A 136 -15.69 -34.64 27.00
C ALA A 136 -16.93 -35.50 27.31
N LYS A 137 -17.95 -35.46 26.45
CA LYS A 137 -19.15 -36.31 26.57
C LYS A 137 -18.78 -37.80 26.49
N LEU A 138 -17.91 -38.18 25.57
CA LEU A 138 -17.47 -39.56 25.41
C LEU A 138 -16.76 -40.06 26.67
N ILE A 139 -15.85 -39.26 27.25
CA ILE A 139 -15.17 -39.58 28.51
C ILE A 139 -16.17 -39.73 29.65
N GLN A 140 -17.16 -38.84 29.74
CA GLN A 140 -18.21 -38.92 30.75
C GLN A 140 -19.03 -40.21 30.60
N ASN A 141 -19.47 -40.52 29.38
CA ASN A 141 -20.20 -41.75 29.09
C ASN A 141 -19.38 -42.99 29.43
N ALA A 142 -18.11 -43.04 29.02
CA ALA A 142 -17.19 -44.14 29.36
C ALA A 142 -17.07 -44.33 30.88
N ARG A 143 -16.90 -43.25 31.65
CA ARG A 143 -16.86 -43.33 33.13
C ARG A 143 -18.15 -43.89 33.71
N THR A 144 -19.31 -43.47 33.19
CA THR A 144 -20.61 -44.00 33.68
C THR A 144 -20.79 -45.48 33.36
N VAL A 145 -20.44 -45.91 32.15
CA VAL A 145 -20.54 -47.31 31.73
C VAL A 145 -19.57 -48.17 32.53
N THR A 146 -18.31 -47.76 32.67
CA THR A 146 -17.31 -48.44 33.50
C THR A 146 -17.78 -48.56 34.95
N GLY A 147 -18.33 -47.51 35.54
CA GLY A 147 -18.90 -47.54 36.89
C GLY A 147 -20.09 -48.50 37.04
N LYS A 148 -20.98 -48.57 36.03
CA LYS A 148 -22.09 -49.55 36.00
C LYS A 148 -21.56 -50.98 35.89
N LEU A 149 -20.58 -51.21 35.00
CA LEU A 149 -19.95 -52.51 34.81
C LEU A 149 -19.30 -53.00 36.11
N PHE A 150 -18.49 -52.16 36.77
CA PHE A 150 -17.88 -52.51 38.06
C PHE A 150 -18.92 -52.90 39.11
N LYS A 151 -20.02 -52.14 39.22
CA LYS A 151 -21.12 -52.47 40.15
C LYS A 151 -21.80 -53.79 39.79
N GLN A 152 -22.06 -54.03 38.51
CA GLN A 152 -22.66 -55.28 38.02
C GLN A 152 -21.75 -56.48 38.26
N THR A 153 -20.46 -56.38 37.93
CA THR A 153 -19.48 -57.45 38.16
C THR A 153 -19.29 -57.73 39.64
N ALA A 154 -19.25 -56.70 40.50
CA ALA A 154 -19.16 -56.90 41.94
C ALA A 154 -20.43 -57.58 42.49
N ALA A 155 -21.62 -57.17 42.05
CA ALA A 155 -22.88 -57.82 42.41
C ALA A 155 -22.89 -59.28 41.97
N GLN A 156 -22.51 -59.57 40.73
CA GLN A 156 -22.44 -60.93 40.20
C GLN A 156 -21.48 -61.81 41.01
N ARG A 157 -20.26 -61.32 41.33
CA ARG A 157 -19.32 -62.08 42.16
C ARG A 157 -19.82 -62.32 43.58
N LEU A 158 -20.55 -61.38 44.16
CA LEU A 158 -21.19 -61.58 45.46
C LEU A 158 -22.31 -62.61 45.39
N GLU A 159 -23.09 -62.64 44.31
CA GLU A 159 -24.12 -63.66 44.09
C GLU A 159 -23.50 -65.04 43.88
N GLU A 160 -22.44 -65.15 43.09
CA GLU A 160 -21.66 -66.38 42.88
C GLU A 160 -21.09 -66.90 44.21
N ALA A 161 -20.48 -66.04 45.02
CA ALA A 161 -19.93 -66.41 46.32
C ALA A 161 -20.99 -66.83 47.35
N ARG A 162 -22.19 -66.22 47.30
CA ARG A 162 -23.30 -66.55 48.20
C ARG A 162 -24.09 -67.78 47.75
N GLY A 163 -24.06 -68.11 46.46
CA GLY A 163 -24.83 -69.21 45.88
C GLY A 163 -26.33 -68.89 45.67
N PHE A 164 -26.75 -67.65 45.86
CA PHE A 164 -28.12 -67.19 45.63
C PHE A 164 -28.15 -65.71 45.20
N SER A 165 -29.09 -65.34 44.32
CA SER A 165 -29.21 -63.98 43.81
C SER A 165 -29.81 -63.03 44.84
N THR A 166 -29.23 -61.85 44.95
CA THR A 166 -29.67 -60.74 45.82
C THR A 166 -30.86 -59.97 45.26
N GLN A 167 -31.18 -60.13 43.96
CA GLN A 167 -32.36 -59.53 43.34
C GLN A 167 -33.63 -60.33 43.62
N THR A 168 -33.52 -61.59 44.04
CA THR A 168 -34.65 -62.39 44.48
C THR A 168 -35.04 -62.02 45.91
N PRO A 169 -36.28 -61.56 46.18
CA PRO A 169 -36.69 -61.25 47.54
C PRO A 169 -36.63 -62.50 48.43
N THR A 170 -36.17 -62.32 49.68
CA THR A 170 -35.89 -63.39 50.66
C THR A 170 -37.07 -64.34 50.88
N THR A 171 -38.30 -63.83 50.72
CA THR A 171 -39.55 -64.58 50.78
C THR A 171 -39.63 -65.71 49.73
N THR A 172 -39.02 -65.51 48.56
CA THR A 172 -39.01 -66.48 47.45
C THR A 172 -37.97 -67.57 47.67
N LEU A 173 -36.83 -67.22 48.28
CA LEU A 173 -35.75 -68.16 48.61
C LEU A 173 -36.17 -69.13 49.73
N LEU A 174 -36.84 -68.63 50.78
CA LEU A 174 -37.33 -69.43 51.90
C LEU A 174 -38.41 -70.44 51.48
N ARG A 175 -39.25 -70.09 50.50
CA ARG A 175 -40.36 -70.94 50.03
C ARG A 175 -39.89 -72.15 49.20
N LYS A 176 -38.71 -72.06 48.57
CA LYS A 176 -38.15 -73.15 47.75
C LYS A 176 -37.42 -74.22 48.60
N GLY A 177 -37.00 -73.89 49.81
CA GLY A 177 -36.41 -74.85 50.77
C GLY A 177 -37.43 -75.65 51.59
N SER A 178 -38.72 -75.27 51.56
CA SER A 178 -39.75 -75.85 52.44
C SER A 178 -40.67 -76.87 51.77
N THR A 179 -40.34 -77.35 50.55
CA THR A 179 -41.14 -78.36 49.83
C THR A 179 -40.27 -79.50 49.32
N GLY A 180 -39.78 -80.33 50.24
CA GLY A 180 -38.86 -81.41 49.90
C GLY A 180 -38.57 -82.44 51.00
N SER A 181 -39.54 -82.77 51.86
CA SER A 181 -39.49 -83.99 52.65
C SER A 181 -40.88 -84.65 52.68
N SER A 182 -41.15 -85.46 51.66
CA SER A 182 -42.31 -86.35 51.64
C SER A 182 -41.99 -87.63 52.44
N PRO A 183 -42.93 -88.17 53.22
CA PRO A 183 -42.71 -89.30 54.12
C PRO A 183 -42.74 -90.62 53.34
N ARG A 184 -41.80 -91.53 53.62
CA ARG A 184 -41.86 -92.92 53.16
C ARG A 184 -42.27 -93.80 54.34
N LYS A 185 -43.56 -94.14 54.41
CA LYS A 185 -44.08 -95.32 55.14
C LYS A 185 -43.79 -96.59 54.32
N PRO A 186 -43.59 -97.73 54.98
CA PRO A 186 -44.70 -98.67 55.19
C PRO A 186 -45.34 -98.54 56.57
#